data_AF-A0AAN7W599-F1
#
_entry.id   AF-A0AAN7W599-F1
#
_cell.length_a   1.000
_cell.length_b   1.000
_cell.length_c   1.000
_cell.angle_alpha   90.00
_cell.angle_beta   90.00
_cell.angle_gamma   90.00
#
_symmetry.space_group_name_H-M   'P 1'
#
loop_
_entity.id
_entity.type
_entity.pdbx_description
1 polymer ?
#
loop_
_entity_poly.entity_id
_entity_poly.type
_entity_poly.pdbx_seq_one_letter_code
_entity_poly.pdbx_strand_id
1 'polypeptide(L)'
;MNNYNDLLNISELFDKLITFNKGINKYVLDETISSFLYYLFPRDLFIRALSLLESNDMFIYVLEKDIRGENKSLTCTDNNNNDNNDNDIQNKLIENFYRHSLHELSFLFRLIVKNQIEFIHDNNTNKKSNNILHWSCSCDEYSSELLKQMDYKENFEEEDDVDIVPSSIKDYLLIEIDDLEKFSTDRFCQLDSFSLSKQRYFKYNKVMCPHLLAYAILLTSNENVLKFFIQQERTVYLLSINNINEWLKLHINIII
;
A
#
# COMPACT_ATOMS: atom_id res chain seq x y z
N MET A 1 11.78 -2.28 25.14
CA MET A 1 10.41 -2.85 25.31
C MET A 1 10.28 -4.07 24.41
N ASN A 2 9.78 -5.22 24.90
CA ASN A 2 9.68 -6.45 24.10
C ASN A 2 8.85 -6.21 22.81
N ASN A 3 9.44 -6.43 21.64
CA ASN A 3 8.81 -6.38 20.33
C ASN A 3 7.73 -7.48 20.20
N TYR A 4 6.53 -7.23 20.70
CA TYR A 4 5.36 -8.05 20.36
C TYR A 4 5.02 -7.98 18.86
N ASN A 5 5.60 -7.01 18.14
CA ASN A 5 5.47 -6.85 16.69
C ASN A 5 6.18 -7.95 15.88
N ASP A 6 7.11 -8.70 16.47
CA ASP A 6 7.85 -9.75 15.74
C ASP A 6 7.03 -11.05 15.53
N LEU A 7 5.82 -11.16 16.11
CA LEU A 7 4.94 -12.33 15.98
C LEU A 7 3.60 -12.04 15.30
N LEU A 8 3.27 -10.77 15.04
CA LEU A 8 1.97 -10.37 14.51
C LEU A 8 2.05 -10.17 13.00
N ASN A 9 1.31 -10.99 12.24
CA ASN A 9 1.12 -10.78 10.81
C ASN A 9 0.02 -9.72 10.58
N ILE A 10 0.41 -8.51 10.17
CA ILE A 10 -0.50 -7.37 10.02
C ILE A 10 -1.33 -7.50 8.75
N SER A 11 -0.77 -8.03 7.66
CA SER A 11 -1.55 -8.37 6.45
C SER A 11 -2.74 -9.29 6.77
N GLU A 12 -2.53 -10.35 7.54
CA GLU A 12 -3.61 -11.26 7.95
C GLU A 12 -4.68 -10.58 8.83
N LEU A 13 -4.29 -9.54 9.56
CA LEU A 13 -5.21 -8.77 10.39
C LEU A 13 -6.05 -7.83 9.51
N PHE A 14 -5.45 -7.20 8.51
CA PHE A 14 -6.18 -6.43 7.50
C PHE A 14 -7.14 -7.30 6.70
N ASP A 15 -6.78 -8.55 6.41
CA ASP A 15 -7.68 -9.50 5.73
C ASP A 15 -8.99 -9.73 6.48
N LYS A 16 -8.94 -9.68 7.82
CA LYS A 16 -10.08 -9.89 8.70
C LYS A 16 -10.88 -8.62 8.96
N LEU A 17 -10.40 -7.46 8.49
CA LEU A 17 -11.08 -6.18 8.68
C LEU A 17 -12.45 -6.16 8.00
N ILE A 18 -12.61 -6.88 6.89
CA ILE A 18 -13.86 -6.98 6.14
C ILE A 18 -14.37 -8.41 6.18
N THR A 19 -15.59 -8.60 6.71
CA THR A 19 -16.22 -9.92 6.85
C THR A 19 -17.55 -9.97 6.13
N PHE A 20 -17.90 -11.14 5.59
CA PHE A 20 -19.18 -11.33 4.92
C PHE A 20 -20.29 -11.60 5.95
N ASN A 21 -21.23 -10.66 6.09
CA ASN A 21 -22.38 -10.82 6.94
C ASN A 21 -23.53 -11.51 6.19
N LYS A 22 -23.76 -12.79 6.52
CA LYS A 22 -24.82 -13.62 5.91
C LYS A 22 -26.22 -13.07 6.13
N GLY A 23 -26.48 -12.35 7.21
CA GLY A 23 -27.82 -11.83 7.53
C GLY A 23 -28.28 -10.72 6.58
N ILE A 24 -27.33 -9.89 6.13
CA ILE A 24 -27.59 -8.78 5.18
C ILE A 24 -26.98 -9.02 3.79
N ASN A 25 -26.39 -10.20 3.56
CA ASN A 25 -25.78 -10.64 2.31
C ASN A 25 -24.79 -9.62 1.71
N LYS A 26 -23.97 -9.01 2.57
CA LYS A 26 -22.99 -7.97 2.22
C LYS A 26 -21.73 -8.10 3.06
N TYR A 27 -20.63 -7.56 2.54
CA TYR A 27 -19.42 -7.37 3.32
C TYR A 27 -19.60 -6.20 4.28
N VAL A 28 -19.07 -6.31 5.49
CA VAL A 28 -19.10 -5.27 6.53
C VAL A 28 -17.75 -5.17 7.22
N LEU A 29 -17.50 -4.01 7.81
CA LEU A 29 -16.36 -3.78 8.68
C LEU A 29 -16.52 -4.61 9.97
N ASP A 30 -15.48 -5.36 10.34
CA ASP A 30 -15.44 -6.08 11.61
C ASP A 30 -15.04 -5.11 12.74
N GLU A 31 -15.99 -4.85 13.65
CA GLU A 31 -15.80 -3.92 14.78
C GLU A 31 -14.72 -4.40 15.77
N THR A 32 -14.55 -5.71 15.92
CA THR A 32 -13.57 -6.29 16.85
C THR A 32 -12.16 -6.09 16.31
N ILE A 33 -11.96 -6.40 15.02
CA ILE A 33 -10.68 -6.19 14.34
C ILE A 33 -10.38 -4.70 14.25
N SER A 34 -11.36 -3.86 13.95
CA SER A 34 -11.20 -2.40 13.93
C SER A 34 -10.78 -1.85 15.29
N SER A 35 -11.40 -2.33 16.37
CA SER A 35 -11.02 -1.94 17.74
C SER A 35 -9.60 -2.38 18.09
N PHE A 36 -9.18 -3.56 17.65
CA PHE A 36 -7.81 -4.02 17.86
C PHE A 36 -6.80 -3.18 17.07
N LEU A 37 -7.07 -2.90 15.80
CA LEU A 37 -6.22 -2.07 14.93
C LEU A 37 -6.09 -0.63 15.44
N TYR A 38 -7.14 -0.09 16.08
CA TYR A 38 -7.11 1.20 16.75
C TYR A 38 -6.01 1.28 17.82
N TYR A 39 -5.85 0.25 18.65
CA TYR A 39 -4.82 0.22 19.69
C TYR A 39 -3.44 -0.18 19.17
N LEU A 40 -3.38 -0.84 18.00
CA LEU A 40 -2.12 -1.29 17.40
C LEU A 40 -1.30 -0.12 16.85
N PHE A 41 -1.95 0.86 16.23
CA PHE A 41 -1.26 1.98 15.58
C PHE A 41 -1.31 3.26 16.42
N PRO A 42 -0.15 3.90 16.70
CA PRO A 42 -0.10 5.09 17.55
C PRO A 42 -0.70 6.32 16.84
N ARG A 43 -0.88 7.43 17.59
CA ARG A 43 -1.25 8.75 17.05
C ARG A 43 -2.56 8.75 16.26
N ASP A 44 -3.51 7.91 16.66
CA ASP A 44 -4.80 7.72 16.00
C ASP A 44 -4.67 7.39 14.49
N LEU A 45 -3.52 6.83 14.08
CA LEU A 45 -3.21 6.57 12.67
C LEU A 45 -4.28 5.70 12.01
N PHE A 46 -4.81 4.71 12.73
CA PHE A 46 -5.84 3.83 12.20
C PHE A 46 -7.15 4.57 11.92
N ILE A 47 -7.64 5.41 12.83
CA ILE A 47 -8.89 6.18 12.59
C ILE A 47 -8.71 7.17 11.46
N ARG A 48 -7.55 7.82 11.38
CA ARG A 48 -7.22 8.74 10.29
C ARG A 48 -7.15 8.02 8.95
N ALA A 49 -6.56 6.83 8.91
CA ALA A 49 -6.52 5.98 7.72
C ALA A 49 -7.93 5.51 7.31
N LEU A 50 -8.75 5.09 8.28
CA LEU A 50 -10.14 4.68 8.01
C LEU A 50 -10.99 5.86 7.52
N SER A 51 -10.80 7.05 8.11
CA SER A 51 -11.46 8.28 7.65
C SER A 51 -11.09 8.62 6.21
N LEU A 52 -9.82 8.41 5.82
CA LEU A 52 -9.38 8.56 4.43
C LEU A 52 -10.06 7.55 3.50
N LEU A 53 -10.16 6.28 3.92
CA LEU A 53 -10.83 5.23 3.15
C LEU A 53 -12.31 5.55 2.91
N GLU A 54 -12.96 6.29 3.81
CA GLU A 54 -14.38 6.70 3.69
C GLU A 54 -14.57 8.09 3.04
N SER A 55 -13.49 8.87 2.88
CA SER A 55 -13.55 10.28 2.50
C SER A 55 -13.90 10.58 1.04
N ASN A 56 -13.85 9.58 0.14
CA ASN A 56 -13.91 9.77 -1.32
C ASN A 56 -12.72 10.55 -1.90
N ASP A 57 -11.62 10.68 -1.15
CA ASP A 57 -10.43 11.38 -1.61
C ASP A 57 -9.31 10.46 -2.10
N MET A 58 -9.46 9.13 -2.00
CA MET A 58 -8.44 8.16 -2.40
C MET A 58 -8.61 7.65 -3.83
N PHE A 59 -7.54 7.73 -4.61
CA PHE A 59 -7.50 7.33 -6.02
C PHE A 59 -6.35 6.35 -6.28
N ILE A 60 -6.62 5.35 -7.11
CA ILE A 60 -5.65 4.41 -7.67
C ILE A 60 -5.73 4.56 -9.19
N TYR A 61 -4.74 5.22 -9.77
CA TYR A 61 -4.64 5.38 -11.21
C TYR A 61 -3.78 4.25 -11.79
N VAL A 62 -4.24 3.60 -12.85
CA VAL A 62 -3.47 2.57 -13.55
C VAL A 62 -3.20 3.03 -14.97
N LEU A 63 -1.93 3.09 -15.38
CA LEU A 63 -1.58 3.35 -16.77
C LEU A 63 -1.73 2.06 -17.57
N GLU A 64 -2.75 2.02 -18.42
CA GLU A 64 -2.90 0.99 -19.43
C GLU A 64 -1.83 1.22 -20.50
N LYS A 65 -0.75 0.44 -20.47
CA LYS A 65 0.16 0.39 -21.61
C LYS A 65 -0.56 -0.33 -22.75
N ASP A 66 -0.50 0.21 -23.96
CA ASP A 66 -0.83 -0.52 -25.17
C ASP A 66 -0.03 -1.83 -25.18
N ILE A 67 -0.72 -2.94 -24.88
CA ILE A 67 -0.16 -4.29 -24.91
C ILE A 67 0.02 -4.69 -26.37
N ARG A 68 1.02 -4.13 -27.05
CA ARG A 68 1.35 -4.44 -28.45
C ARG A 68 2.86 -4.45 -28.69
N GLY A 69 3.52 -5.37 -27.99
CA GLY A 69 4.60 -6.15 -28.58
C GLY A 69 4.17 -7.59 -28.85
N GLU A 70 3.33 -8.15 -27.98
CA GLU A 70 2.71 -9.46 -28.17
C GLU A 70 1.23 -9.38 -27.74
N ASN A 71 0.35 -9.78 -28.64
CA ASN A 71 -1.09 -9.69 -28.51
C ASN A 71 -1.61 -10.63 -27.40
N LYS A 72 -1.68 -10.12 -26.17
CA LYS A 72 -2.81 -10.41 -25.27
C LYS A 72 -3.35 -9.07 -24.80
N SER A 73 -4.05 -8.42 -25.71
CA SER A 73 -4.96 -7.37 -25.29
C SER A 73 -5.86 -7.96 -24.20
N LEU A 74 -6.20 -7.16 -23.20
CA LEU A 74 -7.39 -7.33 -22.40
C LEU A 74 -8.66 -7.16 -23.26
N THR A 75 -8.64 -7.52 -24.55
CA THR A 75 -9.81 -7.64 -25.42
C THR A 75 -10.59 -8.83 -24.94
N CYS A 76 -11.63 -8.50 -24.18
CA CYS A 76 -12.98 -9.01 -24.36
C CYS A 76 -13.13 -9.65 -25.75
N THR A 77 -13.29 -10.96 -25.80
CA THR A 77 -13.99 -11.59 -26.93
C THR A 77 -15.34 -10.90 -27.06
N ASP A 78 -15.56 -10.28 -28.22
CA ASP A 78 -16.80 -9.63 -28.61
C ASP A 78 -18.00 -10.52 -28.28
N ASN A 79 -18.86 -10.05 -27.37
CA ASN A 79 -20.30 -10.27 -27.42
C ASN A 79 -21.01 -9.34 -26.42
N ASN A 80 -21.56 -8.25 -26.98
CA ASN A 80 -22.73 -7.50 -26.52
C ASN A 80 -23.14 -7.64 -25.05
N ASN A 81 -22.72 -6.69 -24.20
CA ASN A 81 -23.49 -6.13 -23.07
C ASN A 81 -22.66 -5.00 -22.42
N ASN A 82 -22.95 -3.74 -22.76
CA ASN A 82 -22.11 -2.58 -22.44
C ASN A 82 -22.01 -2.21 -20.95
N ASP A 83 -22.89 -2.69 -20.07
CA ASP A 83 -22.82 -2.37 -18.63
C ASP A 83 -22.00 -3.39 -17.81
N ASN A 84 -21.63 -4.53 -18.40
CA ASN A 84 -20.84 -5.57 -17.73
C ASN A 84 -19.33 -5.48 -18.01
N ASN A 85 -18.90 -4.71 -19.01
CA ASN A 85 -17.50 -4.63 -19.41
C ASN A 85 -16.64 -3.86 -18.42
N ASP A 86 -17.11 -2.73 -17.89
CA ASP A 86 -16.32 -1.89 -16.98
C ASP A 86 -16.06 -2.59 -15.64
N ASN A 87 -17.07 -3.28 -15.09
CA ASN A 87 -16.90 -4.10 -13.89
C ASN A 87 -15.94 -5.28 -14.13
N ASP A 88 -15.95 -5.89 -15.32
CA ASP A 88 -15.05 -6.99 -15.67
C ASP A 88 -13.58 -6.50 -15.80
N ILE A 89 -13.36 -5.34 -16.41
CA ILE A 89 -12.03 -4.70 -16.47
C ILE A 89 -11.54 -4.35 -15.06
N GLN A 90 -12.39 -3.73 -14.24
CA GLN A 90 -12.05 -3.36 -12.88
C GLN A 90 -11.73 -4.60 -12.02
N ASN A 91 -12.50 -5.68 -12.17
CA ASN A 91 -12.22 -6.95 -11.50
C ASN A 91 -10.86 -7.53 -11.93
N LYS A 92 -10.53 -7.52 -13.21
CA LYS A 92 -9.21 -7.98 -13.70
C LYS A 92 -8.07 -7.13 -13.17
N LEU A 93 -8.26 -5.81 -13.07
CA LEU A 93 -7.26 -4.92 -12.47
C LEU A 93 -7.06 -5.23 -10.99
N ILE A 94 -8.15 -5.38 -10.23
CA ILE A 94 -8.12 -5.78 -8.81
C ILE A 94 -7.41 -7.14 -8.66
N GLU A 95 -7.80 -8.15 -9.44
CA GLU A 95 -7.17 -9.46 -9.39
C GLU A 95 -5.66 -9.38 -9.67
N ASN A 96 -5.22 -8.55 -10.61
CA ASN A 96 -3.81 -8.42 -10.91
C ASN A 96 -3.00 -7.86 -9.72
N PHE A 97 -3.58 -6.98 -8.89
CA PHE A 97 -2.91 -6.51 -7.65
C PHE A 97 -2.63 -7.64 -6.64
N TYR A 98 -3.37 -8.75 -6.69
CA TYR A 98 -3.25 -9.85 -5.72
C TYR A 98 -2.71 -11.17 -6.30
N ARG A 99 -2.72 -11.33 -7.63
CA ARG A 99 -2.18 -12.54 -8.28
C ARG A 99 -0.66 -12.67 -8.13
N HIS A 100 0.03 -11.54 -8.13
CA HIS A 100 1.48 -11.48 -8.04
C HIS A 100 1.87 -10.54 -6.90
N SER A 101 3.14 -10.62 -6.46
CA SER A 101 3.68 -9.60 -5.58
C SER A 101 3.52 -8.22 -6.24
N LEU A 102 3.26 -7.18 -5.45
CA LEU A 102 3.14 -5.81 -5.98
C LEU A 102 4.41 -5.38 -6.76
N HIS A 103 5.56 -6.01 -6.50
CA HIS A 103 6.83 -5.81 -7.19
C HIS A 103 6.88 -6.39 -8.61
N GLU A 104 5.99 -7.34 -8.92
CA GLU A 104 5.94 -8.09 -10.17
C GLU A 104 4.81 -7.61 -11.11
N LEU A 105 4.11 -6.54 -10.74
CA LEU A 105 3.00 -6.01 -11.53
C LEU A 105 3.48 -5.57 -12.92
N SER A 106 2.72 -5.97 -13.94
CA SER A 106 3.01 -5.69 -15.35
C SER A 106 2.62 -4.28 -15.80
N PHE A 107 1.88 -3.54 -14.96
CA PHE A 107 1.39 -2.19 -15.24
C PHE A 107 1.96 -1.18 -14.24
N LEU A 108 1.95 0.08 -14.67
CA LEU A 108 2.30 1.21 -13.80
C LEU A 108 1.03 1.71 -13.12
N PHE A 109 1.12 2.00 -11.83
CA PHE A 109 0.00 2.58 -11.09
C PHE A 109 0.47 3.70 -10.17
N ARG A 110 -0.46 4.55 -9.75
CA ARG A 110 -0.20 5.69 -8.88
C ARG A 110 -1.31 5.85 -7.88
N LEU A 111 -0.91 6.16 -6.64
CA LEU A 111 -1.79 6.32 -5.50
C LEU A 111 -1.83 7.81 -5.15
N ILE A 112 -3.03 8.39 -5.12
CA ILE A 112 -3.23 9.84 -4.95
C ILE A 112 -4.37 10.11 -3.96
N VAL A 113 -4.15 11.04 -3.03
CA VAL A 113 -5.21 11.60 -2.19
C VAL A 113 -5.54 13.03 -2.67
N LYS A 114 -6.82 13.41 -2.76
CA LYS A 114 -7.27 14.62 -3.49
C LYS A 114 -7.17 15.93 -2.71
N ASN A 115 -7.42 15.92 -1.39
CA ASN A 115 -7.50 17.16 -0.58
C ASN A 115 -6.20 17.54 0.13
N GLN A 116 -5.15 16.75 -0.07
CA GLN A 116 -3.78 17.06 0.28
C GLN A 116 -3.02 16.71 -0.99
N ILE A 117 -2.36 17.68 -1.63
CA ILE A 117 -1.52 17.45 -2.82
C ILE A 117 -0.29 16.65 -2.34
N GLU A 118 -0.53 15.42 -1.92
CA GLU A 118 0.37 14.54 -1.20
C GLU A 118 0.33 13.20 -1.93
N PHE A 119 1.41 12.93 -2.64
CA PHE A 119 1.56 11.88 -3.61
C PHE A 119 2.46 10.78 -3.08
N ILE A 120 2.21 9.55 -3.52
CA ILE A 120 3.11 8.43 -3.31
C ILE A 120 3.92 8.29 -4.62
N HIS A 121 5.23 8.57 -4.54
CA HIS A 121 6.02 9.19 -5.62
C HIS A 121 6.76 8.20 -6.53
N ASP A 122 6.28 7.89 -7.74
CA ASP A 122 7.03 7.00 -8.66
C ASP A 122 7.88 7.78 -9.65
N ASN A 123 9.17 7.91 -9.34
CA ASN A 123 10.17 8.44 -10.25
C ASN A 123 11.13 7.32 -10.64
N ASN A 124 10.76 6.45 -11.60
CA ASN A 124 11.77 5.85 -12.46
C ASN A 124 11.19 5.25 -13.75
N THR A 125 11.72 5.72 -14.87
CA THR A 125 11.54 5.19 -16.23
C THR A 125 12.26 3.85 -16.46
N ASN A 126 12.89 3.28 -15.43
CA ASN A 126 13.55 1.98 -15.46
C ASN A 126 12.80 0.99 -14.57
N LYS A 127 11.90 0.20 -15.16
CA LYS A 127 11.34 -1.14 -14.81
C LYS A 127 11.25 -1.66 -13.35
N LYS A 128 11.62 -0.94 -12.29
CA LYS A 128 11.61 -1.41 -10.90
C LYS A 128 11.54 -0.24 -9.91
N SER A 129 10.36 0.33 -9.71
CA SER A 129 9.93 0.86 -8.42
C SER A 129 8.45 1.19 -8.47
N ASN A 130 7.67 0.87 -7.42
CA ASN A 130 6.31 1.38 -7.13
C ASN A 130 6.32 1.81 -5.64
N ASN A 131 5.53 2.77 -5.13
CA ASN A 131 5.94 3.48 -3.88
C ASN A 131 5.35 3.03 -2.55
N ILE A 132 4.31 2.20 -2.54
CA ILE A 132 4.15 1.27 -1.41
C ILE A 132 5.33 0.32 -1.35
N LEU A 133 5.90 -0.07 -2.51
CA LEU A 133 7.09 -0.94 -2.56
C LEU A 133 8.35 -0.30 -1.99
N HIS A 134 8.35 1.02 -1.78
CA HIS A 134 9.45 1.76 -1.18
C HIS A 134 9.06 2.39 0.16
N TRP A 135 7.83 2.18 0.62
CA TRP A 135 7.28 2.75 1.84
C TRP A 135 7.49 4.27 1.96
N SER A 136 7.03 5.01 0.95
CA SER A 136 7.20 6.48 0.87
C SER A 136 5.90 7.23 0.59
N CYS A 137 5.78 8.43 1.15
CA CYS A 137 4.65 9.33 0.93
C CYS A 137 5.15 10.78 0.96
N SER A 138 4.63 11.65 0.10
CA SER A 138 5.03 13.06 0.07
C SER A 138 4.28 13.94 1.07
N CYS A 139 3.51 13.35 1.99
CA CYS A 139 2.81 14.14 3.00
C CYS A 139 3.74 14.79 4.01
N ASP A 140 3.29 15.90 4.58
CA ASP A 140 4.04 16.65 5.59
C ASP A 140 4.35 15.78 6.82
N GLU A 141 3.42 14.92 7.23
CA GLU A 141 3.61 14.02 8.36
C GLU A 141 4.70 12.98 8.10
N TYR A 142 4.69 12.33 6.93
CA TYR A 142 5.74 11.37 6.57
C TYR A 142 7.10 12.07 6.51
N SER A 143 7.16 13.23 5.87
CA SER A 143 8.40 14.00 5.71
C SER A 143 8.95 14.45 7.07
N SER A 144 8.06 14.91 7.96
CA SER A 144 8.43 15.34 9.31
C SER A 144 8.91 14.17 10.17
N GLU A 145 8.21 13.02 10.14
CA GLU A 145 8.64 11.82 10.87
C GLU A 145 9.94 11.28 10.31
N LEU A 146 10.10 11.20 8.99
CA LEU A 146 11.34 10.77 8.36
C LEU A 146 12.51 11.68 8.75
N LEU A 147 12.31 13.00 8.78
CA LEU A 147 13.33 13.97 9.17
C LEU A 147 13.76 13.77 10.63
N LYS A 148 12.82 13.53 11.55
CA LYS A 148 13.15 13.17 12.94
C LYS A 148 14.04 11.94 13.02
N GLN A 149 13.82 10.95 12.15
CA GLN A 149 14.64 9.74 12.08
C GLN A 149 15.98 9.92 11.36
N MET A 150 16.22 11.05 10.67
CA MET A 150 17.50 11.28 10.00
C MET A 150 18.64 11.55 11.00
N ASP A 151 18.33 12.12 12.17
CA ASP A 151 19.25 12.28 13.30
C ASP A 151 19.27 11.01 14.18
N TYR A 152 19.34 9.83 13.55
CA TYR A 152 19.15 8.53 14.21
C TYR A 152 20.16 8.22 15.32
N LYS A 153 21.34 8.86 15.33
CA LYS A 153 22.38 8.63 16.35
C LYS A 153 21.99 9.19 17.71
N GLU A 154 21.43 10.41 17.74
CA GLU A 154 20.93 11.02 18.98
C GLU A 154 19.70 10.28 19.49
N ASN A 155 18.80 9.86 18.58
CA ASN A 155 17.61 9.08 18.94
C ASN A 155 17.94 7.67 19.49
N PHE A 156 19.07 7.06 19.09
CA PHE A 156 19.46 5.73 19.56
C PHE A 156 20.00 5.75 21.00
N GLU A 157 20.65 6.85 21.40
CA GLU A 157 21.22 7.02 22.74
C GLU A 157 20.15 7.24 23.83
N GLU A 158 18.94 7.65 23.46
CA GLU A 158 17.82 7.88 24.40
C GLU A 158 16.88 6.68 24.58
N GLU A 159 16.74 5.80 23.58
CA GLU A 159 15.70 4.75 23.58
C GLU A 159 16.18 3.35 24.00
N ASP A 160 17.47 3.00 23.84
CA ASP A 160 17.95 1.62 23.99
C ASP A 160 19.28 1.50 24.76
N ASP A 161 19.28 0.80 25.92
CA ASP A 161 20.46 0.33 26.69
C ASP A 161 21.21 -0.80 25.93
N VAL A 162 21.57 -0.58 24.66
CA VAL A 162 22.21 -1.59 23.81
C VAL A 162 23.45 -1.02 23.10
N ASP A 163 24.59 -1.67 23.29
CA ASP A 163 25.93 -1.29 22.77
C ASP A 163 26.08 -1.25 21.23
N ILE A 164 25.00 -1.37 20.46
CA ILE A 164 25.03 -1.52 18.99
C ILE A 164 24.33 -0.33 18.33
N VAL A 165 25.09 0.72 18.06
CA VAL A 165 24.64 1.86 17.26
C VAL A 165 24.53 1.44 15.78
N PRO A 166 23.42 1.72 15.08
CA PRO A 166 23.26 1.40 13.67
C PRO A 166 24.34 2.07 12.81
N SER A 167 24.89 1.32 11.86
CA SER A 167 25.97 1.84 11.00
C SER A 167 25.45 2.82 9.94
N SER A 168 24.18 2.70 9.55
CA SER A 168 23.53 3.49 8.53
C SER A 168 22.04 3.70 8.81
N ILE A 169 21.44 4.72 8.18
CA ILE A 169 19.99 4.95 8.22
C ILE A 169 19.19 3.74 7.68
N LYS A 170 19.79 2.99 6.77
CA LYS A 170 19.22 1.76 6.23
C LYS A 170 19.04 0.72 7.35
N ASP A 171 20.07 0.49 8.16
CA ASP A 171 20.01 -0.47 9.27
C ASP A 171 19.05 0.02 10.37
N TYR A 172 18.94 1.34 10.53
CA TYR A 172 18.04 1.95 11.48
C TYR A 172 16.57 1.83 11.07
N LEU A 173 16.22 2.05 9.80
CA LEU A 173 14.83 2.05 9.30
C LEU A 173 14.34 0.70 8.75
N LEU A 174 15.25 -0.21 8.41
CA LEU A 174 14.89 -1.47 7.78
C LEU A 174 15.20 -2.68 8.67
N ILE A 175 14.45 -3.75 8.44
CA ILE A 175 14.70 -5.09 8.98
C ILE A 175 15.07 -5.96 7.78
N GLU A 176 16.27 -6.55 7.78
CA GLU A 176 16.66 -7.57 6.81
C GLU A 176 16.64 -8.94 7.48
N ILE A 177 15.92 -9.89 6.87
CA ILE A 177 15.83 -11.28 7.31
C ILE A 177 16.50 -12.13 6.23
N ASP A 178 17.64 -12.74 6.59
CA ASP A 178 18.43 -13.59 5.71
C ASP A 178 18.22 -15.09 6.00
N ASP A 179 17.53 -15.40 7.10
CA ASP A 179 17.21 -16.76 7.53
C ASP A 179 15.88 -17.21 6.93
N LEU A 180 15.92 -18.20 6.03
CA LEU A 180 14.76 -18.73 5.31
C LEU A 180 13.69 -19.29 6.24
N GLU A 181 14.06 -19.81 7.42
CA GLU A 181 13.11 -20.36 8.39
C GLU A 181 12.29 -19.25 9.09
N LYS A 182 12.78 -18.02 9.06
CA LYS A 182 12.14 -16.84 9.64
C LYS A 182 11.38 -16.00 8.62
N PHE A 183 11.24 -16.50 7.39
CA PHE A 183 10.50 -15.79 6.36
C PHE A 183 9.03 -15.69 6.74
N SER A 184 8.51 -14.46 6.69
CA SER A 184 7.12 -14.16 6.99
C SER A 184 6.29 -14.12 5.70
N THR A 185 5.00 -14.45 5.84
CA THR A 185 3.98 -14.24 4.80
C THR A 185 3.36 -12.84 4.87
N ASP A 186 3.71 -12.04 5.87
CA ASP A 186 3.25 -10.66 6.02
C ASP A 186 3.75 -9.80 4.86
N ARG A 187 2.83 -9.09 4.20
CA ARG A 187 3.11 -8.17 3.10
C ARG A 187 3.10 -6.71 3.56
N PHE A 188 2.60 -6.44 4.76
CA PHE A 188 2.63 -5.12 5.35
C PHE A 188 4.08 -4.66 5.51
N CYS A 189 4.38 -3.45 5.03
CA CYS A 189 5.73 -2.87 5.06
C CYS A 189 6.82 -3.68 4.33
N GLN A 190 6.46 -4.69 3.55
CA GLN A 190 7.42 -5.49 2.81
C GLN A 190 8.00 -4.68 1.63
N LEU A 191 9.32 -4.75 1.46
CA LEU A 191 10.07 -4.10 0.40
C LEU A 191 10.80 -5.13 -0.46
N ASP A 192 11.11 -4.79 -1.71
CA ASP A 192 11.95 -5.63 -2.56
C ASP A 192 13.36 -5.65 -1.98
N SER A 193 13.84 -6.83 -1.63
CA SER A 193 15.23 -7.03 -1.19
C SER A 193 16.20 -7.13 -2.36
N PHE A 194 15.68 -7.28 -3.59
CA PHE A 194 16.38 -7.66 -4.81
C PHE A 194 17.13 -9.00 -4.69
N SER A 195 16.72 -9.84 -3.73
CA SER A 195 17.28 -11.16 -3.51
C SER A 195 16.20 -12.16 -3.09
N LEU A 196 16.20 -13.35 -3.69
CA LEU A 196 15.33 -14.45 -3.25
C LEU A 196 15.74 -15.04 -1.91
N SER A 197 16.95 -14.74 -1.43
CA SER A 197 17.49 -15.23 -0.16
C SER A 197 17.30 -14.23 0.99
N LYS A 198 16.57 -13.14 0.78
CA LYS A 198 16.34 -12.11 1.80
C LYS A 198 14.92 -11.60 1.77
N GLN A 199 14.35 -11.37 2.94
CA GLN A 199 13.18 -10.51 3.09
C GLN A 199 13.58 -9.17 3.71
N ARG A 200 12.87 -8.13 3.30
CA ARG A 200 13.11 -6.76 3.78
C ARG A 200 11.79 -6.14 4.19
N TYR A 201 11.78 -5.53 5.38
CA TYR A 201 10.64 -4.81 5.91
C TYR A 201 11.05 -3.41 6.34
N PHE A 202 10.16 -2.43 6.12
CA PHE A 202 10.29 -1.10 6.68
C PHE A 202 9.78 -1.09 8.13
N LYS A 203 10.51 -0.43 9.04
CA LYS A 203 10.09 -0.23 10.44
C LYS A 203 9.01 0.85 10.52
N TYR A 204 7.75 0.44 10.35
CA TYR A 204 6.60 1.35 10.36
C TYR A 204 6.39 2.07 11.70
N ASN A 205 6.91 1.52 12.80
CA ASN A 205 6.91 2.18 14.10
C ASN A 205 7.79 3.43 14.13
N LYS A 206 8.75 3.57 13.21
CA LYS A 206 9.62 4.75 13.09
C LYS A 206 9.05 5.80 12.13
N VAL A 207 8.54 5.39 10.97
CA VAL A 207 7.93 6.32 10.00
C VAL A 207 6.66 5.71 9.39
N MET A 208 5.53 6.36 9.66
CA MET A 208 4.23 6.03 9.06
C MET A 208 3.30 7.23 9.12
N CYS A 209 2.48 7.38 8.08
CA CYS A 209 1.40 8.36 7.97
C CYS A 209 0.07 7.66 7.64
N PRO A 210 -1.08 8.33 7.79
CA PRO A 210 -2.39 7.75 7.48
C PRO A 210 -2.54 7.30 6.02
N HIS A 211 -1.90 7.99 5.07
CA HIS A 211 -1.96 7.63 3.64
C HIS A 211 -1.32 6.27 3.37
N LEU A 212 -0.11 6.06 3.90
CA LEU A 212 0.58 4.77 3.78
C LEU A 212 -0.23 3.67 4.44
N LEU A 213 -0.78 3.91 5.62
CA LEU A 213 -1.60 2.92 6.31
C LEU A 213 -2.89 2.61 5.54
N ALA A 214 -3.61 3.63 5.05
CA ALA A 214 -4.84 3.45 4.29
C ALA A 214 -4.59 2.64 3.01
N TYR A 215 -3.56 2.98 2.24
CA TYR A 215 -3.22 2.21 1.05
C TYR A 215 -2.60 0.84 1.35
N ALA A 216 -1.91 0.68 2.49
CA ALA A 216 -1.45 -0.63 2.94
C ALA A 216 -2.63 -1.53 3.31
N ILE A 217 -3.64 -1.01 4.01
CA ILE A 217 -4.90 -1.73 4.26
C ILE A 217 -5.51 -2.19 2.94
N LEU A 218 -5.54 -1.35 1.90
CA LEU A 218 -6.09 -1.71 0.60
C LEU A 218 -5.25 -2.76 -0.14
N LEU A 219 -3.93 -2.57 -0.24
CA LEU A 219 -3.11 -3.33 -1.21
C LEU A 219 -2.29 -4.46 -0.59
N THR A 220 -2.18 -4.53 0.73
CA THR A 220 -1.45 -5.62 1.43
C THR A 220 -2.38 -6.63 2.12
N SER A 221 -3.70 -6.40 2.06
CA SER A 221 -4.75 -7.33 2.49
C SER A 221 -5.23 -8.26 1.36
N ASN A 222 -6.37 -8.91 1.53
CA ASN A 222 -7.05 -9.69 0.51
C ASN A 222 -7.86 -8.82 -0.46
N GLU A 223 -8.31 -9.42 -1.57
CA GLU A 223 -9.08 -8.72 -2.58
C GLU A 223 -10.42 -8.18 -2.10
N ASN A 224 -11.01 -8.81 -1.07
CA ASN A 224 -12.33 -8.45 -0.60
C ASN A 224 -12.31 -7.07 0.06
N VAL A 225 -11.21 -6.71 0.73
CA VAL A 225 -11.04 -5.37 1.29
C VAL A 225 -11.02 -4.32 0.19
N LEU A 226 -10.24 -4.52 -0.88
CA LEU A 226 -10.20 -3.58 -1.99
C LEU A 226 -11.53 -3.52 -2.75
N LYS A 227 -12.17 -4.67 -3.01
CA LYS A 227 -13.51 -4.74 -3.61
C LYS A 227 -14.56 -4.03 -2.74
N PHE A 228 -14.48 -4.16 -1.42
CA PHE A 228 -15.39 -3.48 -0.50
C PHE A 228 -15.33 -1.95 -0.70
N PHE A 229 -14.14 -1.35 -0.65
CA PHE A 229 -14.00 0.10 -0.78
C PHE A 229 -14.22 0.62 -2.22
N ILE A 230 -13.88 -0.16 -3.25
CA ILE A 230 -14.06 0.26 -4.65
C ILE A 230 -15.49 0.01 -5.16
N GLN A 231 -16.03 -1.18 -4.93
CA GLN A 231 -17.25 -1.64 -5.61
C GLN A 231 -18.49 -1.50 -4.73
N GLN A 232 -18.38 -1.84 -3.43
CA GLN A 232 -19.51 -1.81 -2.51
C GLN A 232 -19.75 -0.40 -1.96
N GLU A 233 -18.78 0.16 -1.24
CA GLU A 233 -18.88 1.49 -0.62
C GLU A 233 -18.60 2.62 -1.61
N ARG A 234 -17.79 2.36 -2.64
CA ARG A 234 -17.42 3.31 -3.71
C ARG A 234 -16.74 4.59 -3.19
N THR A 235 -15.96 4.44 -2.12
CA THR A 235 -15.21 5.52 -1.47
C THR A 235 -13.76 5.62 -1.93
N VAL A 236 -13.26 4.59 -2.63
CA VAL A 236 -11.94 4.57 -3.26
C VAL A 236 -12.11 4.40 -4.76
N TYR A 237 -11.45 5.23 -5.56
CA TYR A 237 -11.60 5.22 -7.01
C TYR A 237 -10.42 4.54 -7.70
N LEU A 238 -10.69 3.44 -8.40
CA LEU A 238 -9.73 2.81 -9.33
C LEU A 238 -10.03 3.25 -10.75
N LEU A 239 -9.10 3.99 -11.35
CA LEU A 239 -9.26 4.62 -12.65
C LEU A 239 -8.14 4.18 -13.60
N SER A 240 -8.51 3.69 -14.79
CA SER A 240 -7.52 3.45 -15.83
C SER A 240 -7.26 4.71 -16.66
N ILE A 241 -6.00 4.90 -17.02
CA ILE A 241 -5.53 5.98 -17.88
C ILE A 241 -4.92 5.34 -19.12
N ASN A 242 -5.47 5.67 -20.27
CA ASN A 242 -5.01 5.24 -21.58
C ASN A 242 -4.12 6.28 -22.28
N ASN A 243 -4.10 7.52 -21.79
CA ASN A 243 -3.41 8.64 -22.41
C ASN A 243 -2.24 9.11 -21.55
N ILE A 244 -1.03 9.06 -22.11
CA ILE A 244 0.17 9.53 -21.42
C ILE A 244 0.08 11.01 -21.01
N ASN A 245 -0.63 11.86 -21.76
CA ASN A 245 -0.79 13.26 -21.39
C ASN A 245 -1.67 13.42 -20.14
N GLU A 246 -2.69 12.57 -19.97
CA GLU A 246 -3.50 12.55 -18.75
C GLU A 246 -2.70 12.00 -17.57
N TRP A 247 -1.91 10.95 -17.82
CA TRP A 247 -0.97 10.42 -16.84
C TRP A 247 -0.01 11.52 -16.36
N LEU A 248 0.64 12.24 -17.28
CA LEU A 248 1.55 13.34 -16.94
C LEU A 248 0.85 14.49 -16.21
N LYS A 249 -0.40 14.82 -16.56
CA LYS A 249 -1.18 15.85 -15.85
C LYS A 249 -1.36 15.54 -14.36
N LEU A 250 -1.44 14.27 -13.97
CA LEU A 250 -1.46 13.88 -12.55
C LEU A 250 -0.19 14.32 -11.80
N HIS A 251 0.90 14.63 -12.51
CA HIS A 251 2.21 14.89 -11.93
C HIS A 251 2.60 16.37 -11.91
N ILE A 252 1.86 17.23 -12.62
CA ILE A 252 2.28 18.62 -12.86
C ILE A 252 2.38 19.43 -11.57
N ASN A 253 1.52 19.17 -10.59
CA ASN A 253 1.48 19.92 -9.33
C ASN A 253 2.14 19.17 -8.16
N ILE A 254 2.98 18.16 -8.43
CA ILE A 254 3.64 17.39 -7.38
C ILE A 254 4.81 18.16 -6.77
N ILE A 255 5.60 18.84 -7.61
CA ILE A 255 6.78 19.60 -7.19
C ILE A 255 6.44 21.06 -7.42
N ILE A 256 6.12 21.78 -6.32
CA ILE A 256 5.96 23.23 -6.30
C ILE A 256 6.95 23.80 -5.29
#